data_AF-A0A523ABT4-F1
#
_entry.id   AF-A0A523ABT4-F1
#
_cell.length_a   1.000
_cell.length_b   1.000
_cell.length_c   1.000
_cell.angle_alpha   90.00
_cell.angle_beta   90.00
_cell.angle_gamma   90.00
#
_symmetry.space_group_name_H-M   'P 1'
#
loop_
_entity.id
_entity.type
_entity.pdbx_description
1 polymer ?
#
loop_
_entity_poly.entity_id
_entity_poly.type
_entity_poly.pdbx_seq_one_letter_code
_entity_poly.pdbx_strand_id
1 'polypeptide(L)'
;MRLSVENYLTLRRNLNRISDLEKFQVPRGVMHAILMQKKVESVKRKYHLFSGRTKEILQYWNERKRLPEWLTLTPVLKVRLLLKGMDFSTKQINKALRNPNELDEELAKLVYDAVSKDFIYSPIAAKLQWTLGKIGERIIENKLKSLGIEFKTEKELRMQKTPDFFFEEPLDFLGRRIRWIESKALFADLKTYDLYFRKQISKYQELFGDGLVVFWRGSLTGLPVSDGSEFECDLKNKLLEMKLYVSKSDKVEGDPLKLAEKFIEEYISQDVFPYNSKVIRILRNMGFKILQNSPNKEA
;
A
#
# COMPACT_ATOMS: atom_id res chain seq x y z
N MET A 1 -10.06 7.05 12.24
CA MET A 1 -9.46 8.32 12.70
C MET A 1 -9.79 9.43 11.71
N ARG A 2 -10.28 10.57 12.20
CA ARG A 2 -10.46 11.79 11.39
C ARG A 2 -9.43 12.85 11.77
N LEU A 3 -8.88 13.54 10.78
CA LEU A 3 -7.92 14.63 10.96
C LEU A 3 -8.52 15.96 10.53
N SER A 4 -8.27 17.02 11.32
CA SER A 4 -8.50 18.39 10.83
C SER A 4 -7.60 18.69 9.63
N VAL A 5 -8.02 19.64 8.80
CA VAL A 5 -7.23 20.08 7.63
C VAL A 5 -5.85 20.60 8.08
N GLU A 6 -5.80 21.38 9.16
CA GLU A 6 -4.56 21.91 9.72
C GLU A 6 -3.58 20.80 10.17
N ASN A 7 -4.07 19.81 10.91
CA ASN A 7 -3.26 18.68 11.37
C ASN A 7 -2.75 17.87 10.18
N TYR A 8 -3.61 17.59 9.20
CA TYR A 8 -3.21 16.89 7.97
C TYR A 8 -2.12 17.65 7.21
N LEU A 9 -2.27 18.96 7.02
CA LEU A 9 -1.29 19.78 6.31
C LEU A 9 0.06 19.80 7.03
N THR A 10 0.04 19.93 8.37
CA THR A 10 1.23 19.87 9.21
C THR A 10 1.95 18.53 9.09
N LEU A 11 1.22 17.41 9.22
CA LEU A 11 1.76 16.06 9.04
C LEU A 11 2.35 15.90 7.63
N ARG A 12 1.57 16.24 6.60
CA ARG A 12 1.97 16.08 5.21
C ARG A 12 3.21 16.91 4.88
N ARG A 13 3.39 18.09 5.46
CA ARG A 13 4.60 18.91 5.28
C ARG A 13 5.84 18.21 5.83
N ASN A 14 5.73 17.62 7.01
CA ASN A 14 6.85 17.07 7.76
C ASN A 14 7.15 15.59 7.49
N LEU A 15 6.22 14.82 6.90
CA LEU A 15 6.43 13.43 6.47
C LEU A 15 7.17 13.37 5.14
N ASN A 16 8.46 13.02 5.14
CA ASN A 16 9.31 12.99 3.95
C ASN A 16 9.95 11.64 3.67
N ARG A 17 10.14 10.81 4.70
CA ARG A 17 10.76 9.46 4.64
C ARG A 17 10.11 8.54 5.66
N ILE A 18 10.35 7.22 5.51
CA ILE A 18 9.79 6.19 6.39
C ILE A 18 10.21 6.37 7.86
N SER A 19 11.40 6.89 8.13
CA SER A 19 11.83 7.18 9.50
C SER A 19 11.08 8.35 10.16
N ASP A 20 10.30 9.14 9.41
CA ASP A 20 9.46 10.19 9.99
C ASP A 20 8.16 9.63 10.60
N LEU A 21 7.82 8.36 10.33
CA LEU A 21 6.61 7.69 10.85
C LEU A 21 6.61 7.45 12.37
N GLU A 22 7.66 7.85 13.08
CA GLU A 22 7.78 7.71 14.54
C GLU A 22 7.67 9.05 15.26
N LYS A 23 7.58 10.15 14.51
CA LYS A 23 7.67 11.52 15.05
C LYS A 23 6.35 12.09 15.54
N PHE A 24 5.21 11.47 15.22
CA PHE A 24 3.89 12.02 15.50
C PHE A 24 3.04 11.01 16.26
N GLN A 25 2.16 11.51 17.14
CA GLN A 25 1.16 10.71 17.85
C GLN A 25 -0.04 10.42 16.96
N VAL A 26 0.23 9.82 15.81
CA VAL A 26 -0.75 9.40 14.81
C VAL A 26 -0.46 7.93 14.51
N PRO A 27 -1.48 7.07 14.28
CA PRO A 27 -1.22 5.68 13.93
C PRO A 27 -0.28 5.58 12.73
N ARG A 28 0.71 4.70 12.83
CA ARG A 28 1.79 4.55 11.84
C ARG A 28 1.25 4.36 10.43
N GLY A 29 0.15 3.63 10.32
CA GLY A 29 -0.51 3.36 9.09
C GLY A 29 -1.09 4.63 8.43
N VAL A 30 -1.73 5.49 9.20
CA VAL A 30 -2.27 6.77 8.69
C VAL A 30 -1.13 7.59 8.08
N MET A 31 -0.02 7.73 8.80
CA MET A 31 1.16 8.46 8.31
C MET A 31 1.80 7.81 7.08
N HIS A 32 1.87 6.47 7.03
CA HIS A 32 2.39 5.74 5.87
C HIS A 32 1.55 6.01 4.62
N ALA A 33 0.21 6.00 4.74
CA ALA A 33 -0.69 6.28 3.63
C ALA A 33 -0.50 7.72 3.10
N ILE A 34 -0.46 8.70 4.00
CA ILE A 34 -0.23 10.12 3.66
C ILE A 34 1.13 10.29 2.95
N LEU A 35 2.19 9.65 3.46
CA LEU A 35 3.53 9.70 2.86
C LEU A 35 3.54 9.09 1.45
N MET A 36 2.92 7.91 1.28
CA MET A 36 2.78 7.27 -0.03
C MET A 36 2.05 8.18 -1.02
N GLN A 37 0.88 8.72 -0.64
CA GLN A 37 0.09 9.62 -1.48
C GLN A 37 0.90 10.86 -1.90
N LYS A 38 1.60 11.51 -0.96
CA LYS A 38 2.51 12.64 -1.23
C LYS A 38 3.60 12.28 -2.24
N LYS A 39 4.22 11.10 -2.11
CA LYS A 39 5.30 10.67 -3.01
C LYS A 39 4.78 10.30 -4.40
N VAL A 40 3.63 9.63 -4.49
CA VAL A 40 2.95 9.33 -5.76
C VAL A 40 2.60 10.63 -6.51
N GLU A 41 2.06 11.63 -5.81
CA GLU A 41 1.82 12.95 -6.42
C GLU A 41 3.11 13.63 -6.90
N SER A 42 4.19 13.55 -6.13
CA SER A 42 5.49 14.08 -6.55
C SER A 42 6.02 13.38 -7.80
N VAL A 43 5.87 12.06 -7.89
CA VAL A 43 6.29 11.28 -9.06
C VAL A 43 5.46 11.65 -10.29
N LYS A 44 4.13 11.69 -10.18
CA LYS A 44 3.24 12.05 -11.29
C LYS A 44 3.61 13.40 -11.93
N ARG A 45 3.98 14.39 -11.10
CA ARG A 45 4.42 15.71 -11.56
C ARG A 45 5.78 15.72 -12.27
N LYS A 46 6.68 14.77 -11.96
CA LYS A 46 8.05 14.80 -12.46
C LYS A 46 8.36 13.72 -13.49
N TYR A 47 7.56 12.66 -13.57
CA TYR A 47 7.88 11.48 -14.39
C TYR A 47 8.09 11.82 -15.86
N HIS A 48 7.25 12.68 -16.44
CA HIS A 48 7.33 13.10 -17.84
C HIS A 48 8.64 13.84 -18.17
N LEU A 49 9.24 14.52 -17.18
CA LEU A 49 10.53 15.23 -17.34
C LEU A 49 11.70 14.25 -17.54
N PHE A 50 11.56 13.01 -17.09
CA PHE A 50 12.62 12.00 -17.13
C PHE A 50 12.35 10.87 -18.13
N SER A 51 11.08 10.60 -18.46
CA SER A 51 10.71 9.48 -19.33
C SER A 51 11.26 9.56 -20.75
N GLY A 52 11.61 10.76 -21.22
CA GLY A 52 12.28 11.00 -22.51
C GLY A 52 13.82 10.99 -22.45
N ARG A 53 14.41 10.94 -21.26
CA ARG A 53 15.87 11.06 -21.04
C ARG A 53 16.56 9.71 -20.83
N THR A 54 15.98 8.61 -21.31
CA THR A 54 16.51 7.25 -21.08
C THR A 54 17.90 7.05 -21.67
N LYS A 55 18.22 7.66 -22.82
CA LYS A 55 19.55 7.62 -23.43
C LYS A 55 20.61 8.27 -22.56
N GLU A 56 20.32 9.46 -22.01
CA GLU A 56 21.22 10.17 -21.11
C GLU A 56 21.43 9.41 -19.79
N ILE A 57 20.37 8.80 -19.26
CA ILE A 57 20.46 7.95 -18.06
C ILE A 57 21.37 6.74 -18.32
N LEU A 58 21.22 6.08 -19.47
CA LEU A 58 22.07 4.94 -19.86
C LEU A 58 23.52 5.37 -20.04
N GLN A 59 23.77 6.48 -20.74
CA GLN A 59 25.12 7.01 -20.92
C GLN A 59 25.80 7.26 -19.57
N TYR A 60 25.12 7.96 -18.66
CA TYR A 60 25.65 8.24 -17.33
C TYR A 60 25.94 6.95 -16.53
N TRP A 61 25.08 5.94 -16.66
CA TRP A 61 25.29 4.63 -16.05
C TRP A 61 26.54 3.94 -16.62
N ASN A 62 26.70 3.92 -17.94
CA ASN A 62 27.85 3.28 -18.59
C ASN A 62 29.17 3.93 -18.18
N GLU A 63 29.19 5.26 -18.04
CA GLU A 63 30.38 6.02 -17.66
C GLU A 63 30.71 5.91 -16.16
N ARG A 64 29.70 5.89 -15.29
CA ARG A 64 29.89 6.09 -13.83
C ARG A 64 29.41 4.95 -12.94
N LYS A 65 28.76 3.94 -13.51
CA LYS A 65 28.19 2.78 -12.79
C LYS A 65 27.28 3.17 -11.62
N ARG A 66 26.57 4.30 -11.78
CA ARG A 66 25.60 4.80 -10.82
C ARG A 66 24.53 5.62 -11.52
N LEU A 67 23.36 5.74 -10.90
CA LEU A 67 22.27 6.57 -11.42
C LEU A 67 22.54 8.07 -11.16
N PRO A 68 22.09 8.98 -12.04
CA PRO A 68 22.28 10.41 -11.83
C PRO A 68 21.56 10.97 -10.60
N GLU A 69 22.19 11.90 -9.87
CA GLU A 69 21.58 12.58 -8.71
C GLU A 69 20.37 13.43 -9.10
N TRP A 70 20.39 14.03 -10.29
CA TRP A 70 19.27 14.83 -10.82
C TRP A 70 18.03 13.98 -11.13
N LEU A 71 18.15 12.65 -11.23
CA LEU A 71 17.04 11.74 -11.43
C LEU A 71 16.29 11.55 -10.11
N THR A 72 15.42 12.49 -9.74
CA THR A 72 14.76 12.54 -8.42
C THR A 72 13.49 11.69 -8.30
N LEU A 73 13.41 10.58 -9.03
CA LEU A 73 12.32 9.58 -8.93
C LEU A 73 12.57 8.56 -7.81
N THR A 74 11.57 7.73 -7.52
CA THR A 74 11.71 6.63 -6.57
C THR A 74 12.67 5.56 -7.11
N PRO A 75 13.35 4.77 -6.24
CA PRO A 75 14.40 3.85 -6.68
C PRO A 75 14.00 2.92 -7.83
N VAL A 76 12.81 2.31 -7.77
CA VAL A 76 12.33 1.40 -8.82
C VAL A 76 12.07 2.14 -10.12
N LEU A 77 11.51 3.36 -10.08
CA LEU A 77 11.28 4.13 -11.29
C LEU A 77 12.58 4.57 -11.96
N LYS A 78 13.64 4.88 -11.19
CA LYS A 78 14.96 5.16 -11.76
C LYS A 78 15.49 3.95 -12.52
N VAL A 79 15.43 2.78 -11.90
CA VAL A 79 15.85 1.50 -12.50
C VAL A 79 15.02 1.16 -13.74
N ARG A 80 13.70 1.38 -13.71
CA ARG A 80 12.84 1.16 -14.89
C ARG A 80 13.25 2.02 -16.08
N LEU A 81 13.62 3.28 -15.86
CA LEU A 81 14.08 4.16 -16.94
C LEU A 81 15.46 3.74 -17.47
N LEU A 82 16.36 3.29 -16.60
CA LEU A 82 17.65 2.73 -17.01
C LEU A 82 17.46 1.48 -17.88
N LEU A 83 16.70 0.49 -17.40
CA LEU A 83 16.44 -0.74 -18.13
C LEU A 83 15.72 -0.48 -19.46
N LYS A 84 14.81 0.51 -19.49
CA LYS A 84 14.20 0.97 -20.76
C LYS A 84 15.23 1.57 -21.71
N GLY A 85 16.23 2.30 -21.20
CA GLY A 85 17.36 2.79 -22.00
C GLY A 85 18.22 1.66 -22.56
N MET A 86 18.31 0.54 -21.85
CA MET A 86 18.97 -0.71 -22.29
C MET A 86 18.07 -1.60 -23.17
N ASP A 87 16.99 -1.04 -23.73
CA ASP A 87 16.03 -1.73 -24.59
C ASP A 87 15.28 -2.92 -23.98
N PHE A 88 15.20 -3.01 -22.64
CA PHE A 88 14.35 -4.02 -21.99
C PHE A 88 12.87 -3.70 -22.26
N SER A 89 12.12 -4.72 -22.71
CA SER A 89 10.66 -4.65 -22.79
C SER A 89 10.02 -4.53 -21.39
N THR A 90 8.78 -4.02 -21.32
CA THR A 90 8.01 -3.97 -20.07
C THR A 90 7.92 -5.33 -19.36
N LYS A 91 7.81 -6.44 -20.12
CA LYS A 91 7.78 -7.80 -19.58
C LYS A 91 9.13 -8.16 -18.94
N GLN A 92 10.24 -7.89 -19.62
CA GLN A 92 11.58 -8.13 -19.09
C GLN A 92 11.86 -7.27 -17.85
N ILE A 93 11.50 -6.00 -17.86
CA ILE A 93 11.61 -5.10 -16.70
C ILE A 93 10.83 -5.67 -15.50
N ASN A 94 9.58 -6.09 -15.70
CA ASN A 94 8.78 -6.67 -14.63
C ASN A 94 9.34 -8.02 -14.12
N LYS A 95 10.01 -8.80 -14.98
CA LYS A 95 10.70 -10.03 -14.59
C LYS A 95 11.95 -9.71 -13.76
N ALA A 96 12.77 -8.78 -14.23
CA ALA A 96 13.96 -8.28 -13.55
C ALA A 96 13.67 -7.75 -12.14
N LEU A 97 12.59 -6.96 -11.98
CA LEU A 97 12.19 -6.44 -10.66
C LEU A 97 11.77 -7.55 -9.68
N ARG A 98 11.27 -8.70 -10.17
CA ARG A 98 10.87 -9.84 -9.32
C ARG A 98 12.01 -10.81 -9.05
N ASN A 99 12.89 -11.00 -10.04
CA ASN A 99 14.03 -11.91 -9.96
C ASN A 99 15.31 -11.18 -10.38
N PRO A 100 15.88 -10.31 -9.50
CA PRO A 100 17.08 -9.55 -9.84
C PRO A 100 18.29 -10.43 -10.17
N ASN A 101 18.37 -11.61 -9.56
CA ASN A 101 19.49 -12.56 -9.71
C ASN A 101 19.59 -13.17 -11.12
N GLU A 102 18.62 -12.94 -12.00
CA GLU A 102 18.69 -13.36 -13.41
C GLU A 102 19.46 -12.36 -14.30
N LEU A 103 19.87 -11.21 -13.75
CA LEU A 103 20.66 -10.20 -14.45
C LEU A 103 22.16 -10.41 -14.16
N ASP A 104 23.01 -9.67 -14.89
CA ASP A 104 24.41 -9.55 -14.50
C ASP A 104 24.56 -8.99 -13.08
N GLU A 105 25.69 -9.26 -12.42
CA GLU A 105 25.91 -8.97 -11.00
C GLU A 105 25.69 -7.49 -10.66
N GLU A 106 26.11 -6.58 -11.54
CA GLU A 106 26.03 -5.14 -11.33
C GLU A 106 24.58 -4.64 -11.37
N LEU A 107 23.83 -5.05 -12.40
CA LEU A 107 22.41 -4.76 -12.54
C LEU A 107 21.57 -5.47 -11.47
N ALA A 108 21.88 -6.73 -11.15
CA ALA A 108 21.20 -7.50 -10.12
C ALA A 108 21.26 -6.78 -8.77
N LYS A 109 22.44 -6.29 -8.39
CA LYS A 109 22.63 -5.51 -7.16
C LYS A 109 21.83 -4.21 -7.18
N LEU A 110 21.90 -3.44 -8.27
CA LEU A 110 21.14 -2.19 -8.42
C LEU A 110 19.62 -2.42 -8.30
N VAL A 111 19.12 -3.44 -8.99
CA VAL A 111 17.69 -3.79 -9.02
C VAL A 111 17.23 -4.28 -7.65
N TYR A 112 17.99 -5.17 -7.00
CA TYR A 112 17.72 -5.64 -5.64
C TYR A 112 17.64 -4.47 -4.64
N ASP A 113 18.60 -3.54 -4.70
CA ASP A 113 18.64 -2.36 -3.84
C ASP A 113 17.44 -1.43 -4.08
N ALA A 114 17.01 -1.28 -5.33
CA ALA A 114 15.83 -0.48 -5.66
C ALA A 114 14.54 -1.13 -5.13
N VAL A 115 14.36 -2.42 -5.38
CA VAL A 115 13.17 -3.18 -4.96
C VAL A 115 13.06 -3.25 -3.44
N SER A 116 14.17 -3.47 -2.73
CA SER A 116 14.18 -3.57 -1.26
C SER A 116 13.94 -2.25 -0.53
N LYS A 117 14.09 -1.09 -1.20
CA LYS A 117 13.95 0.26 -0.61
C LYS A 117 12.71 1.01 -1.06
N ASP A 118 12.19 0.74 -2.26
CA ASP A 118 11.05 1.48 -2.82
C ASP A 118 9.71 0.96 -2.25
N PHE A 119 9.15 1.71 -1.31
CA PHE A 119 7.86 1.38 -0.67
C PHE A 119 6.62 1.77 -1.50
N ILE A 120 6.79 2.14 -2.77
CA ILE A 120 5.69 2.64 -3.61
C ILE A 120 5.53 1.80 -4.87
N TYR A 121 6.62 1.60 -5.62
CA TYR A 121 6.55 0.98 -6.96
C TYR A 121 7.26 -0.37 -7.06
N SER A 122 7.80 -0.90 -5.96
CA SER A 122 8.36 -2.25 -5.94
C SER A 122 7.28 -3.34 -5.98
N PRO A 123 7.59 -4.55 -6.46
CA PRO A 123 6.69 -5.71 -6.32
C PRO A 123 6.23 -5.95 -4.89
N ILE A 124 7.13 -5.77 -3.92
CA ILE A 124 6.86 -5.91 -2.48
C ILE A 124 5.85 -4.86 -1.99
N ALA A 125 6.03 -3.59 -2.39
CA ALA A 125 5.08 -2.53 -2.08
C ALA A 125 3.71 -2.78 -2.71
N ALA A 126 3.66 -3.28 -3.96
CA ALA A 126 2.41 -3.65 -4.61
C ALA A 126 1.69 -4.78 -3.88
N LYS A 127 2.43 -5.84 -3.47
CA LYS A 127 1.90 -6.93 -2.65
C LYS A 127 1.38 -6.42 -1.31
N LEU A 128 2.08 -5.48 -0.66
CA LEU A 128 1.62 -4.86 0.58
C LEU A 128 0.30 -4.11 0.40
N GLN A 129 0.18 -3.27 -0.63
CA GLN A 129 -1.08 -2.56 -0.89
C GLN A 129 -2.23 -3.52 -1.16
N TRP A 130 -1.97 -4.59 -1.90
CA TRP A 130 -2.95 -5.65 -2.13
C TRP A 130 -3.39 -6.33 -0.82
N THR A 131 -2.44 -6.74 0.04
CA THR A 131 -2.76 -7.35 1.34
C THR A 131 -3.56 -6.39 2.23
N LEU A 132 -3.15 -5.12 2.31
CA LEU A 132 -3.88 -4.12 3.11
C LEU A 132 -5.31 -3.91 2.60
N GLY A 133 -5.52 -3.95 1.28
CA GLY A 133 -6.84 -3.97 0.68
C GLY A 133 -7.67 -5.17 1.13
N LYS A 134 -7.09 -6.37 1.07
CA LYS A 134 -7.73 -7.62 1.52
C LYS A 134 -8.05 -7.66 3.01
N ILE A 135 -7.22 -7.07 3.86
CA ILE A 135 -7.52 -6.92 5.29
C ILE A 135 -8.77 -6.04 5.45
N GLY A 136 -8.87 -4.92 4.72
CA GLY A 136 -10.04 -4.05 4.75
C GLY A 136 -11.32 -4.73 4.30
N GLU A 137 -11.27 -5.44 3.16
CA GLU A 137 -12.41 -6.25 2.68
C GLU A 137 -12.81 -7.32 3.71
N ARG A 138 -11.85 -8.03 4.31
CA ARG A 138 -12.11 -9.06 5.32
C ARG A 138 -12.84 -8.53 6.55
N ILE A 139 -12.54 -7.31 6.99
CA ILE A 139 -13.22 -6.69 8.13
C ILE A 139 -14.71 -6.50 7.82
N ILE A 140 -15.04 -5.97 6.64
CA ILE A 140 -16.44 -5.80 6.21
C ILE A 140 -17.12 -7.15 6.07
N GLU A 141 -16.47 -8.10 5.38
CA GLU A 141 -16.98 -9.45 5.17
C GLU A 141 -17.36 -10.14 6.50
N ASN A 142 -16.45 -10.11 7.48
CA ASN A 142 -16.69 -10.70 8.80
C ASN A 142 -17.87 -10.02 9.51
N LYS A 143 -17.98 -8.69 9.42
CA LYS A 143 -19.09 -7.95 10.04
C LYS A 143 -20.42 -8.30 9.41
N LEU A 144 -20.51 -8.31 8.07
CA LEU A 144 -21.74 -8.67 7.36
C LEU A 144 -22.19 -10.10 7.68
N LYS A 145 -21.25 -11.06 7.67
CA LYS A 145 -21.53 -12.45 8.05
C LYS A 145 -21.99 -12.59 9.50
N SER A 146 -21.39 -11.84 10.43
CA SER A 146 -21.81 -11.86 11.85
C SER A 146 -23.23 -11.33 12.06
N LEU A 147 -23.73 -10.50 11.14
CA LEU A 147 -25.09 -9.96 11.15
C LEU A 147 -26.06 -10.79 10.31
N GLY A 148 -25.62 -11.88 9.68
CA GLY A 148 -26.43 -12.68 8.77
C GLY A 148 -26.84 -11.94 7.48
N ILE A 149 -26.10 -10.91 7.09
CA ILE A 149 -26.41 -10.12 5.90
C ILE A 149 -25.79 -10.79 4.67
N GLU A 150 -26.63 -11.14 3.70
CA GLU A 150 -26.19 -11.64 2.40
C GLU A 150 -25.69 -10.49 1.52
N PHE A 151 -24.61 -10.74 0.78
CA PHE A 151 -24.02 -9.77 -0.14
C PHE A 151 -23.41 -10.49 -1.34
N LYS A 152 -23.29 -9.77 -2.44
CA LYS A 152 -22.53 -10.20 -3.63
C LYS A 152 -21.21 -9.47 -3.69
N THR A 153 -20.16 -10.20 -4.06
CA THR A 153 -18.82 -9.69 -4.29
C THR A 153 -18.60 -9.35 -5.76
N GLU A 154 -17.52 -8.62 -6.08
CA GLU A 154 -17.11 -8.32 -7.46
C GLU A 154 -17.11 -9.57 -8.36
N LYS A 155 -16.65 -10.73 -7.85
CA LYS A 155 -16.55 -11.99 -8.60
C LYS A 155 -17.91 -12.54 -9.03
N GLU A 156 -18.95 -12.28 -8.25
CA GLU A 156 -20.30 -12.83 -8.47
C GLU A 156 -21.12 -11.94 -9.40
N LEU A 157 -20.81 -10.64 -9.45
CA LEU A 157 -21.64 -9.64 -10.12
C LEU A 157 -21.52 -9.61 -11.65
N ARG A 158 -20.56 -10.31 -12.29
CA ARG A 158 -20.38 -10.41 -13.77
C ARG A 158 -20.49 -9.08 -14.56
N MET A 159 -20.36 -7.93 -13.90
CA MET A 159 -20.47 -6.59 -14.47
C MET A 159 -19.09 -5.95 -14.55
N GLN A 160 -18.89 -5.02 -15.50
CA GLN A 160 -17.57 -4.39 -15.72
C GLN A 160 -17.07 -3.51 -14.55
N LYS A 161 -17.97 -2.99 -13.70
CA LYS A 161 -17.61 -2.14 -12.56
C LYS A 161 -18.58 -2.40 -11.41
N THR A 162 -18.05 -2.88 -10.30
CA THR A 162 -18.86 -3.30 -9.15
C THR A 162 -18.18 -2.83 -7.87
N PRO A 163 -18.97 -2.42 -6.87
CA PRO A 163 -18.44 -2.18 -5.54
C PRO A 163 -17.93 -3.50 -4.93
N ASP A 164 -17.05 -3.41 -3.93
CA ASP A 164 -16.51 -4.60 -3.25
C ASP A 164 -17.61 -5.49 -2.65
N PHE A 165 -18.67 -4.85 -2.12
CA PHE A 165 -19.85 -5.50 -1.56
C PHE A 165 -21.12 -4.85 -2.10
N PHE A 166 -22.04 -5.66 -2.62
CA PHE A 166 -23.36 -5.23 -3.11
C PHE A 166 -24.47 -6.00 -2.39
N PHE A 167 -25.56 -5.31 -2.07
CA PHE A 167 -26.76 -5.90 -1.45
C PHE A 167 -27.91 -5.85 -2.46
N GLU A 168 -28.59 -6.98 -2.67
CA GLU A 168 -29.79 -7.01 -3.54
C GLU A 168 -30.89 -6.12 -2.96
N GLU A 169 -31.13 -6.26 -1.66
CA GLU A 169 -32.03 -5.40 -0.90
C GLU A 169 -31.23 -4.34 -0.12
N PRO A 170 -31.68 -3.08 -0.07
CA PRO A 170 -30.99 -2.06 0.70
C PRO A 170 -30.94 -2.39 2.19
N LEU A 171 -29.78 -2.18 2.78
CA LEU A 171 -29.49 -2.39 4.19
C LEU A 171 -29.56 -1.07 4.96
N ASP A 172 -30.27 -1.04 6.09
CA ASP A 172 -30.15 0.06 7.04
C ASP A 172 -28.88 -0.12 7.89
N PHE A 173 -27.87 0.70 7.62
CA PHE A 173 -26.58 0.67 8.28
C PHE A 173 -26.23 2.06 8.83
N LEU A 174 -26.07 2.17 10.15
CA LEU A 174 -25.80 3.44 10.84
C LEU A 174 -26.83 4.55 10.54
N GLY A 175 -28.12 4.18 10.47
CA GLY A 175 -29.19 5.12 10.16
C GLY A 175 -29.20 5.61 8.72
N ARG A 176 -28.48 4.93 7.81
CA ARG A 176 -28.50 5.18 6.37
C ARG A 176 -28.90 3.93 5.63
N ARG A 177 -29.76 4.08 4.63
CA ARG A 177 -30.14 2.99 3.74
C ARG A 177 -29.11 2.89 2.61
N ILE A 178 -28.33 1.81 2.57
CA ILE A 178 -27.22 1.62 1.62
C ILE A 178 -27.41 0.34 0.79
N ARG A 179 -26.93 0.34 -0.46
CA ARG A 179 -26.93 -0.86 -1.34
C ARG A 179 -25.54 -1.40 -1.65
N TRP A 180 -24.49 -0.71 -1.24
CA TRP A 180 -23.14 -1.16 -1.50
C TRP A 180 -22.13 -0.58 -0.51
N ILE A 181 -21.01 -1.28 -0.36
CA ILE A 181 -19.84 -0.85 0.41
C ILE A 181 -18.59 -0.97 -0.45
N GLU A 182 -17.75 0.07 -0.42
CA GLU A 182 -16.44 0.12 -1.07
C GLU A 182 -15.33 0.30 -0.03
N SER A 183 -14.31 -0.56 -0.09
CA SER A 183 -13.22 -0.69 0.85
C SER A 183 -11.93 -0.06 0.29
N LYS A 184 -11.40 0.97 0.95
CA LYS A 184 -10.16 1.65 0.54
C LYS A 184 -9.12 1.64 1.66
N ALA A 185 -8.00 0.95 1.44
CA ALA A 185 -6.84 0.96 2.34
C ALA A 185 -5.98 2.24 2.20
N LEU A 186 -6.61 3.41 2.13
CA LEU A 186 -6.00 4.72 1.88
C LEU A 186 -6.45 5.76 2.91
N PHE A 187 -5.77 6.91 2.96
CA PHE A 187 -6.24 8.09 3.68
C PHE A 187 -7.08 8.97 2.74
N ALA A 188 -8.29 9.33 3.14
CA ALA A 188 -9.13 10.25 2.39
C ALA A 188 -8.77 11.71 2.67
N ASP A 189 -7.89 12.29 1.85
CA ASP A 189 -7.78 13.74 1.69
C ASP A 189 -8.71 14.25 0.57
N LEU A 190 -8.87 15.58 0.44
CA LEU A 190 -9.76 16.18 -0.56
C LEU A 190 -9.48 15.71 -1.99
N LYS A 191 -8.19 15.60 -2.35
CA LYS A 191 -7.79 15.18 -3.71
C LYS A 191 -8.05 13.71 -3.97
N THR A 192 -7.76 12.87 -2.98
CA THR A 192 -7.96 11.43 -3.05
C THR A 192 -9.44 11.12 -3.10
N TYR A 193 -10.23 11.78 -2.25
CA TYR A 193 -11.68 11.69 -2.29
C TYR A 193 -12.23 12.10 -3.67
N ASP A 194 -11.89 13.29 -4.18
CA ASP A 194 -12.36 13.76 -5.49
C ASP A 194 -11.95 12.82 -6.64
N LEU A 195 -10.73 12.29 -6.61
CA LEU A 195 -10.25 11.32 -7.59
C LEU A 195 -11.10 10.03 -7.60
N TYR A 196 -11.36 9.45 -6.44
CA TYR A 196 -12.17 8.24 -6.33
C TYR A 196 -13.65 8.51 -6.58
N PHE A 197 -14.11 9.71 -6.22
CA PHE A 197 -15.47 10.15 -6.47
C PHE A 197 -15.81 10.10 -7.95
N ARG A 198 -15.01 10.82 -8.77
CA ARG A 198 -15.19 10.89 -10.23
C ARG A 198 -14.98 9.56 -10.94
N LYS A 199 -14.13 8.68 -10.40
CA LYS A 199 -13.75 7.43 -11.07
C LYS A 199 -14.69 6.27 -10.80
N GLN A 200 -15.21 6.18 -9.57
CA GLN A 200 -15.93 5.02 -9.07
C GLN A 200 -17.22 5.42 -8.36
N ILE A 201 -17.14 6.23 -7.31
CA ILE A 201 -18.28 6.47 -6.39
C ILE A 201 -19.48 7.05 -7.11
N SER A 202 -19.30 8.07 -7.97
CA SER A 202 -20.42 8.70 -8.67
C SER A 202 -21.18 7.70 -9.54
N LYS A 203 -20.45 6.78 -10.19
CA LYS A 203 -21.04 5.74 -11.04
C LYS A 203 -21.78 4.70 -10.23
N TYR A 204 -21.26 4.33 -9.05
CA TYR A 204 -21.98 3.42 -8.17
C TYR A 204 -23.24 4.06 -7.60
N GLN A 205 -23.21 5.36 -7.29
CA GLN A 205 -24.40 6.10 -6.89
C GLN A 205 -25.46 6.14 -7.99
N GLU A 206 -25.05 6.42 -9.23
CA GLU A 206 -25.94 6.40 -10.40
C GLU A 206 -26.55 5.02 -10.67
N LEU A 207 -25.77 3.94 -10.53
CA LEU A 207 -26.20 2.58 -10.88
C LEU A 207 -26.93 1.85 -9.76
N PHE A 208 -26.53 2.07 -8.50
CA PHE A 208 -26.93 1.24 -7.36
C PHE A 208 -27.56 2.07 -6.23
N GLY A 209 -27.61 3.39 -6.35
CA GLY A 209 -28.09 4.29 -5.30
C GLY A 209 -27.06 4.50 -4.18
N ASP A 210 -27.54 4.86 -2.99
CA ASP A 210 -26.66 5.20 -1.88
C ASP A 210 -25.77 4.04 -1.42
N GLY A 211 -24.55 4.38 -1.00
CA GLY A 211 -23.58 3.41 -0.50
C GLY A 211 -22.59 4.02 0.47
N LEU A 212 -21.70 3.16 0.98
CA LEU A 212 -20.71 3.51 1.97
C LEU A 212 -19.29 3.30 1.43
N VAL A 213 -18.45 4.32 1.56
CA VAL A 213 -17.02 4.19 1.25
C VAL A 213 -16.23 4.25 2.55
N VAL A 214 -15.43 3.22 2.82
CA VAL A 214 -14.63 3.07 4.03
C VAL A 214 -13.16 3.33 3.71
N PHE A 215 -12.58 4.39 4.27
CA PHE A 215 -11.16 4.69 4.19
C PHE A 215 -10.45 4.24 5.47
N TRP A 216 -9.87 3.04 5.43
CA TRP A 216 -9.30 2.37 6.61
C TRP A 216 -8.13 3.09 7.24
N ARG A 217 -7.45 3.96 6.48
CA ARG A 217 -6.29 4.72 6.98
C ARG A 217 -6.67 6.12 7.42
N GLY A 218 -7.96 6.40 7.58
CA GLY A 218 -8.50 7.66 8.08
C GLY A 218 -8.98 8.62 6.99
N SER A 219 -9.55 9.74 7.41
CA SER A 219 -10.08 10.77 6.52
C SER A 219 -9.90 12.17 7.08
N LEU A 220 -10.04 13.19 6.24
CA LEU A 220 -10.27 14.55 6.72
C LEU A 220 -11.65 14.67 7.36
N THR A 221 -11.71 15.43 8.45
CA THR A 221 -12.97 15.83 9.09
C THR A 221 -13.86 16.54 8.08
N GLY A 222 -15.16 16.21 8.08
CA GLY A 222 -16.15 16.78 7.16
C GLY A 222 -16.33 16.03 5.84
N LEU A 223 -15.46 15.09 5.48
CA LEU A 223 -15.70 14.26 4.30
C LEU A 223 -16.83 13.25 4.54
N PRO A 224 -17.73 13.04 3.55
CA PRO A 224 -18.88 12.14 3.65
C PRO A 224 -18.46 10.68 3.40
N VAL A 225 -17.44 10.22 4.11
CA VAL A 225 -16.89 8.86 4.04
C VAL A 225 -16.74 8.30 5.45
N SER A 226 -16.65 6.98 5.55
CA SER A 226 -16.30 6.29 6.80
C SER A 226 -14.78 6.22 6.98
N ASP A 227 -14.34 6.26 8.23
CA ASP A 227 -12.96 5.97 8.66
C ASP A 227 -12.82 4.59 9.33
N GLY A 228 -13.85 3.75 9.17
CA GLY A 228 -13.98 2.41 9.69
C GLY A 228 -14.30 2.33 11.18
N SER A 229 -14.65 3.43 11.84
CA SER A 229 -14.99 3.47 13.28
C SER A 229 -16.07 2.47 13.70
N GLU A 230 -17.03 2.21 12.82
CA GLU A 230 -18.18 1.32 13.00
C GLU A 230 -17.85 -0.17 12.89
N PHE A 231 -16.64 -0.52 12.47
CA PHE A 231 -16.17 -1.90 12.36
C PHE A 231 -15.22 -2.21 13.52
N GLU A 232 -15.76 -2.78 14.59
CA GLU A 232 -14.98 -3.30 15.73
C GLU A 232 -14.34 -4.64 15.34
N CYS A 233 -13.03 -4.61 15.06
CA CYS A 233 -12.27 -5.81 14.69
C CYS A 233 -10.78 -5.59 14.92
N ASP A 234 -10.10 -6.58 15.51
CA ASP A 234 -8.65 -6.52 15.75
C ASP A 234 -7.82 -6.42 14.47
N LEU A 235 -8.33 -6.92 13.34
CA LEU A 235 -7.69 -6.77 12.03
C LEU A 235 -7.52 -5.30 11.63
N LYS A 236 -8.35 -4.39 12.15
CA LYS A 236 -8.19 -2.94 11.94
C LYS A 236 -6.88 -2.43 12.51
N ASN A 237 -6.39 -3.01 13.62
CA ASN A 237 -5.10 -2.63 14.19
C ASN A 237 -3.95 -2.94 13.24
N LYS A 238 -4.05 -4.01 12.43
CA LYS A 238 -3.04 -4.30 11.39
C LYS A 238 -2.97 -3.18 10.34
N LEU A 239 -4.10 -2.56 10.00
CA LEU A 239 -4.19 -1.41 9.11
C LEU A 239 -3.75 -0.11 9.79
N LEU A 240 -4.00 0.10 11.08
CA LEU A 240 -3.65 1.38 11.71
C LEU A 240 -2.21 1.40 12.23
N GLU A 241 -1.71 0.29 12.75
CA GLU A 241 -0.43 0.24 13.46
C GLU A 241 0.73 -0.27 12.60
N MET A 242 0.45 -1.07 11.57
CA MET A 242 1.47 -1.73 10.74
C MET A 242 2.60 -2.35 11.59
N LYS A 243 2.24 -3.13 12.60
CA LYS A 243 3.18 -3.81 13.50
C LYS A 243 3.41 -5.25 13.03
N LEU A 244 4.65 -5.68 13.13
CA LEU A 244 5.05 -7.08 12.92
C LEU A 244 5.97 -7.49 14.06
N TYR A 245 5.85 -8.74 14.48
CA TYR A 245 6.66 -9.35 15.51
C TYR A 245 7.60 -10.37 14.88
N VAL A 246 8.80 -10.47 15.43
CA VAL A 246 9.80 -11.43 14.96
C VAL A 246 10.25 -12.32 16.11
N SER A 247 10.19 -13.63 15.87
CA SER A 247 10.74 -14.66 16.75
C SER A 247 12.23 -14.80 16.47
N LYS A 248 13.09 -14.51 17.47
CA LYS A 248 14.55 -14.65 17.33
C LYS A 248 15.03 -16.10 17.41
N SER A 249 14.27 -16.96 18.08
CA SER A 249 14.55 -18.40 18.17
C SER A 249 14.36 -19.07 16.81
N ASP A 250 13.38 -18.61 16.03
CA ASP A 250 13.04 -19.22 14.74
C ASP A 250 13.73 -18.45 13.62
N LYS A 251 14.80 -19.01 13.05
CA LYS A 251 15.50 -18.42 11.90
C LYS A 251 15.00 -19.02 10.59
N VAL A 252 14.95 -18.20 9.54
CA VAL A 252 14.62 -18.66 8.19
C VAL A 252 15.66 -18.21 7.17
N GLU A 253 16.02 -19.13 6.29
CA GLU A 253 16.89 -18.88 5.13
C GLU A 253 16.09 -18.85 3.83
N GLY A 254 16.67 -18.22 2.80
CA GLY A 254 16.05 -18.09 1.48
C GLY A 254 16.23 -16.70 0.87
N ASP A 255 15.64 -16.52 -0.31
CA ASP A 255 15.62 -15.24 -1.02
C ASP A 255 14.87 -14.18 -0.19
N PRO A 256 15.53 -13.08 0.23
CA PRO A 256 14.89 -12.08 1.08
C PRO A 256 13.71 -11.36 0.46
N LEU A 257 13.68 -11.17 -0.87
CA LEU A 257 12.55 -10.51 -1.54
C LEU A 257 11.34 -11.43 -1.53
N LYS A 258 11.53 -12.72 -1.87
CA LYS A 258 10.46 -13.73 -1.85
C LYS A 258 9.92 -13.97 -0.45
N LEU A 259 10.80 -14.05 0.55
CA LEU A 259 10.39 -14.18 1.95
C LEU A 259 9.62 -12.94 2.43
N ALA A 260 10.05 -11.72 2.06
CA ALA A 260 9.31 -10.51 2.40
C ALA A 260 7.91 -10.47 1.76
N GLU A 261 7.77 -10.85 0.49
CA GLU A 261 6.45 -10.97 -0.17
C GLU A 261 5.56 -12.00 0.55
N LYS A 262 6.13 -13.17 0.90
CA LYS A 262 5.42 -14.21 1.65
C LYS A 262 4.92 -13.70 3.00
N PHE A 263 5.78 -13.03 3.79
CA PHE A 263 5.39 -12.50 5.10
C PHE A 263 4.28 -11.43 4.97
N ILE A 264 4.36 -10.60 3.94
CA ILE A 264 3.32 -9.60 3.66
C ILE A 264 2.00 -10.26 3.26
N GLU A 265 2.02 -11.36 2.53
CA GLU A 265 0.81 -12.10 2.16
C GLU A 265 0.16 -12.75 3.38
N GLU A 266 0.96 -13.37 4.24
CA GLU A 266 0.51 -14.01 5.48
C GLU A 266 0.10 -13.01 6.58
N TYR A 267 0.44 -11.72 6.43
CA TYR A 267 0.16 -10.68 7.43
C TYR A 267 -1.33 -10.52 7.77
N ILE A 268 -2.23 -10.91 6.85
CA ILE A 268 -3.67 -10.92 7.10
C ILE A 268 -4.04 -11.91 8.23
N SER A 269 -3.38 -13.07 8.28
CA SER A 269 -3.71 -14.16 9.19
C SER A 269 -2.83 -14.18 10.44
N GLN A 270 -1.59 -13.70 10.35
CA GLN A 270 -0.63 -13.68 11.46
C GLN A 270 0.20 -12.40 11.45
N ASP A 271 0.83 -12.06 12.56
CA ASP A 271 1.78 -10.94 12.64
C ASP A 271 3.13 -11.32 13.27
N VAL A 272 3.33 -12.60 13.61
CA VAL A 272 4.59 -13.14 14.13
C VAL A 272 5.29 -13.93 13.02
N PHE A 273 6.56 -13.63 12.78
CA PHE A 273 7.34 -14.25 11.71
C PHE A 273 8.75 -14.67 12.18
N PRO A 274 9.39 -15.65 11.51
CA PRO A 274 10.76 -16.03 11.82
C PRO A 274 11.78 -14.93 11.43
N TYR A 275 12.90 -14.91 12.13
CA TYR A 275 13.96 -13.93 11.96
C TYR A 275 14.78 -14.16 10.69
N ASN A 276 14.84 -13.11 9.87
CA ASN A 276 15.83 -12.94 8.80
C ASN A 276 16.19 -11.45 8.69
N SER A 277 17.47 -11.11 8.84
CA SER A 277 17.93 -9.71 8.94
C SER A 277 17.66 -8.89 7.68
N LYS A 278 17.80 -9.50 6.50
CA LYS A 278 17.55 -8.84 5.21
C LYS A 278 16.04 -8.61 5.01
N VAL A 279 15.21 -9.62 5.32
CA VAL A 279 13.73 -9.50 5.26
C VAL A 279 13.24 -8.41 6.20
N ILE A 280 13.73 -8.36 7.43
CA ILE A 280 13.37 -7.32 8.41
C ILE A 280 13.71 -5.92 7.88
N ARG A 281 14.87 -5.75 7.25
CA ARG A 281 15.25 -4.46 6.65
C ARG A 281 14.29 -4.05 5.53
N ILE A 282 13.90 -4.99 4.67
CA ILE A 282 12.92 -4.76 3.60
C ILE A 282 11.57 -4.34 4.20
N LEU A 283 11.05 -5.08 5.17
CA LEU A 283 9.75 -4.78 5.80
C LEU A 283 9.76 -3.43 6.54
N ARG A 284 10.87 -3.05 7.16
CA ARG A 284 11.04 -1.68 7.71
C ARG A 284 10.96 -0.63 6.62
N ASN A 285 11.61 -0.84 5.47
CA ASN A 285 11.51 0.08 4.33
C ASN A 285 10.07 0.16 3.80
N MET A 286 9.31 -0.93 3.83
CA MET A 286 7.88 -0.97 3.49
C MET A 286 6.96 -0.28 4.53
N GLY A 287 7.55 0.30 5.58
CA GLY A 287 6.81 1.09 6.57
C GLY A 287 6.31 0.29 7.77
N PHE A 288 6.67 -0.99 7.94
CA PHE A 288 6.32 -1.73 9.15
C PHE A 288 7.12 -1.26 10.37
N LYS A 289 6.50 -1.35 11.55
CA LYS A 289 7.18 -1.30 12.86
C LYS A 289 7.48 -2.74 13.29
N ILE A 290 8.76 -3.09 13.28
CA ILE A 290 9.21 -4.44 13.62
C ILE A 290 9.54 -4.50 15.12
N LEU A 291 8.87 -5.39 15.83
CA LEU A 291 8.99 -5.65 17.26
C LEU A 291 9.59 -7.05 17.49
N GLN A 292 10.27 -7.23 18.62
CA GLN A 292 10.69 -8.57 19.04
C GLN A 292 9.54 -9.21 19.81
N ASN A 293 9.22 -10.46 19.49
CA ASN A 293 8.33 -11.21 20.37
C ASN A 293 9.15 -11.66 21.59
N SER A 294 8.74 -11.26 22.80
CA SER A 294 9.25 -11.90 24.01
C SER A 294 8.57 -13.25 24.13
N PRO A 295 9.27 -14.34 24.51
CA PRO A 295 8.65 -15.66 24.67
C PRO A 295 7.53 -15.75 25.73
N ASN A 296 7.22 -14.66 26.45
CA ASN A 296 6.21 -14.64 27.52
C ASN A 296 5.09 -13.65 27.25
N LYS A 297 4.24 -13.90 26.24
CA LYS A 297 2.86 -13.41 26.22
C LYS A 297 1.96 -14.44 25.52
N GLU A 298 1.80 -15.59 26.17
CA GLU A 298 0.52 -16.28 26.18
C GLU A 298 -0.30 -15.68 27.33
N ALA A 299 -1.47 -15.13 27.01
CA ALA A 299 -2.55 -14.86 27.93
C ALA A 299 -3.85 -15.13 27.18
#